data_AF-A0ABD2MXK7-F1
#
_entry.id   AF-A0ABD2MXK7-F1
#
_cell.length_a   1.000
_cell.length_b   1.000
_cell.length_c   1.000
_cell.angle_alpha   90.00
_cell.angle_beta   90.00
_cell.angle_gamma   90.00
#
_symmetry.space_group_name_H-M   'P 1'
#
loop_
_entity.id
_entity.type
_entity.pdbx_description
1 polymer ?
#
loop_
_entity_poly.entity_id
_entity_poly.type
_entity_poly.pdbx_seq_one_letter_code
_entity_poly.pdbx_strand_id
1 'polypeptide(L)'
;MVNPNVLNYLFRVIILIKSPFVGLELATPVLDKAPPFAPGKNPHPHVLTMSMSWLLASALPPLYSQPRKANSPSGSSNGLTSMAFLANMLSSIPSHWVLIYDSDENGLGSNRFLHHTMAYKGPTLVVVKTNEGSVFCIACPDEWRESHQYWGREESALYQLLPKFGLLEKGPKMLYLNFSARGYPHGLRVGSDPRAPFISIDGGFEKIEFSKIPDKLCTIEVWGCGDTVSRDRQLEVKKWEVKEAERQRVVKMSASDWVDHPDRYLLELAGRPQYNSN
;
A
#
# COMPACT_ATOMS: atom_id res chain seq x y z
N MET A 1 25.88 -16.04 1.03
CA MET A 1 26.67 -15.99 -0.22
C MET A 1 25.77 -16.48 -1.34
N VAL A 2 25.18 -15.57 -2.11
CA VAL A 2 24.22 -15.93 -3.17
C VAL A 2 24.98 -16.39 -4.40
N ASN A 3 24.61 -17.57 -4.90
CA ASN A 3 25.28 -18.26 -5.98
C ASN A 3 25.20 -17.43 -7.30
N PRO A 4 26.34 -16.99 -7.88
CA PRO A 4 26.37 -16.08 -9.03
C PRO A 4 25.79 -16.67 -10.34
N ASN A 5 25.39 -17.94 -10.33
CA ASN A 5 24.77 -18.60 -11.48
C ASN A 5 23.28 -18.29 -11.65
N VAL A 6 22.55 -17.89 -10.60
CA VAL A 6 21.11 -17.61 -10.70
C VAL A 6 20.83 -16.26 -11.38
N LEU A 7 21.67 -15.24 -11.14
CA LEU A 7 21.58 -13.97 -11.86
C LEU A 7 21.95 -14.11 -13.35
N ASN A 8 22.89 -15.01 -13.68
CA ASN A 8 23.30 -15.23 -15.06
C ASN A 8 22.20 -15.88 -15.92
N TYR A 9 21.30 -16.68 -15.34
CA TYR A 9 20.19 -17.27 -16.08
C TYR A 9 19.08 -16.25 -16.40
N LEU A 10 18.76 -15.35 -15.46
CA LEU A 10 17.81 -14.26 -15.70
C LEU A 10 18.38 -13.22 -16.69
N PHE A 11 19.66 -12.89 -16.60
CA PHE A 11 20.31 -12.01 -17.59
C PHE A 11 20.45 -12.65 -18.97
N ARG A 12 20.65 -13.97 -19.08
CA ARG A 12 20.73 -14.66 -20.38
C ARG A 12 19.40 -14.74 -21.12
N VAL A 13 18.27 -14.81 -20.41
CA VAL A 13 16.95 -14.75 -21.06
C VAL A 13 16.68 -13.37 -21.67
N ILE A 14 17.24 -12.30 -21.08
CA ILE A 14 17.12 -10.93 -21.60
C ILE A 14 18.12 -10.65 -22.74
N ILE A 15 19.33 -11.23 -22.69
CA ILE A 15 20.40 -10.97 -23.67
C ILE A 15 20.29 -11.82 -24.96
N LEU A 16 19.48 -12.88 -24.98
CA LEU A 16 19.21 -13.67 -26.20
C LEU A 16 18.25 -12.98 -27.19
N ILE A 17 17.90 -11.70 -26.99
CA ILE A 17 17.23 -10.86 -27.97
C ILE A 17 18.28 -10.06 -28.76
N LYS A 18 19.14 -10.76 -29.51
CA LYS A 18 19.97 -10.18 -30.58
C LYS A 18 19.60 -10.82 -31.91
N SER A 19 18.37 -10.58 -32.33
CA SER A 19 17.95 -10.62 -33.75
C SER A 19 17.10 -9.38 -34.00
N PRO A 20 16.96 -8.90 -35.25
CA PRO A 20 16.58 -7.52 -35.53
C PRO A 20 15.09 -7.31 -35.30
N PHE A 21 14.68 -7.17 -34.04
CA PHE A 21 13.33 -6.83 -33.65
C PHE A 21 13.18 -5.31 -33.66
N VAL A 22 13.01 -4.78 -34.87
CA VAL A 22 12.66 -3.38 -35.09
C VAL A 22 11.19 -3.19 -34.70
N GLY A 23 10.91 -2.29 -33.75
CA GLY A 23 9.57 -1.71 -33.55
C GLY A 23 8.78 -2.12 -32.32
N LEU A 24 9.31 -2.93 -31.40
CA LEU A 24 8.65 -3.21 -30.12
C LEU A 24 9.29 -2.38 -29.00
N GLU A 25 8.88 -1.12 -28.84
CA GLU A 25 9.16 -0.38 -27.61
C GLU A 25 8.27 -0.92 -26.48
N LEU A 26 8.78 -1.94 -25.79
CA LEU A 26 8.19 -2.43 -24.55
C LEU A 26 8.56 -1.44 -23.45
N ALA A 27 7.61 -0.63 -22.99
CA ALA A 27 7.76 0.12 -21.75
C ALA A 27 8.09 -0.90 -20.66
N THR A 28 9.32 -0.87 -20.13
CA THR A 28 9.71 -1.77 -19.06
C THR A 28 8.84 -1.40 -17.87
N PRO A 29 8.00 -2.31 -17.37
CA PRO A 29 7.22 -2.05 -16.18
C PRO A 29 8.17 -1.92 -14.99
N VAL A 30 8.45 -0.69 -14.63
CA VAL A 30 9.15 -0.34 -13.41
C VAL A 30 8.05 -0.10 -12.39
N LEU A 31 7.92 -0.97 -11.37
CA LEU A 31 7.34 -0.56 -10.10
C LEU A 31 8.06 0.73 -9.73
N ASP A 32 7.36 1.84 -9.45
CA ASP A 32 7.97 3.15 -9.19
C ASP A 32 9.14 3.00 -8.20
N LYS A 33 10.36 2.89 -8.76
CA LYS A 33 11.61 2.75 -8.02
C LYS A 33 12.28 4.10 -8.11
N ALA A 34 12.73 4.62 -6.97
CA ALA A 34 13.57 5.80 -6.96
C ALA A 34 14.77 5.58 -7.92
N PRO A 35 15.20 6.62 -8.68
CA PRO A 35 16.26 6.48 -9.65
C PRO A 35 17.52 5.90 -8.98
N PRO A 36 18.18 4.88 -9.58
CA PRO A 36 19.29 4.16 -8.95
C PRO A 36 20.53 5.02 -8.66
N PHE A 37 20.58 6.24 -9.18
CA PHE A 37 21.68 7.19 -9.03
C PHE A 37 21.23 8.54 -8.43
N ALA A 38 20.04 8.60 -7.80
CA ALA A 38 19.64 9.79 -7.08
C ALA A 38 20.58 10.02 -5.88
N PRO A 39 21.16 11.23 -5.71
CA PRO A 39 21.98 11.53 -4.54
C PRO A 39 21.05 11.71 -3.32
N GLY A 40 20.82 10.63 -2.59
CA GLY A 40 20.07 10.64 -1.33
C GLY A 40 19.36 9.32 -1.04
N LYS A 41 19.81 8.64 0.03
CA LYS A 41 19.35 7.35 0.59
C LYS A 41 19.23 6.19 -0.42
N ASN A 42 19.98 5.12 -0.17
CA ASN A 42 19.76 3.83 -0.85
C ASN A 42 18.26 3.49 -0.78
N PRO A 43 17.60 3.13 -1.90
CA PRO A 43 16.18 2.81 -1.88
C PRO A 43 15.93 1.66 -0.91
N HIS A 44 14.98 1.85 0.01
CA HIS A 44 14.59 0.83 0.98
C HIS A 44 14.10 -0.42 0.21
N PRO A 45 14.59 -1.63 0.53
CA PRO A 45 14.17 -2.82 -0.19
C PRO A 45 12.74 -3.19 0.20
N HIS A 46 11.79 -2.92 -0.69
CA HIS A 46 10.40 -3.33 -0.51
C HIS A 46 10.26 -4.86 -0.46
N VAL A 47 9.33 -5.34 0.37
CA VAL A 47 8.93 -6.75 0.48
C VAL A 47 8.36 -7.22 -0.85
N LEU A 48 7.53 -6.40 -1.50
CA LEU A 48 6.95 -6.74 -2.78
C LEU A 48 8.01 -6.64 -3.90
N THR A 49 8.62 -7.78 -4.21
CA THR A 49 9.58 -7.87 -5.31
C THR A 49 8.88 -7.95 -6.67
N MET A 50 9.60 -7.59 -7.73
CA MET A 50 9.07 -7.62 -9.10
C MET A 50 8.44 -8.97 -9.46
N SER A 51 9.10 -10.08 -9.14
CA SER A 51 8.58 -11.42 -9.41
C SER A 51 7.28 -11.73 -8.65
N MET A 52 7.11 -11.22 -7.43
CA MET A 52 5.86 -11.37 -6.70
C MET A 52 4.74 -10.56 -7.33
N SER A 53 5.05 -9.35 -7.83
CA SER A 53 4.09 -8.52 -8.55
C SER A 53 3.60 -9.18 -9.84
N TRP A 54 4.48 -9.86 -10.57
CA TRP A 54 4.09 -10.69 -11.71
C TRP A 54 3.10 -11.79 -11.34
N LEU A 55 3.43 -12.56 -10.30
CA LEU A 55 2.57 -13.65 -9.83
C LEU A 55 1.19 -13.12 -9.42
N LEU A 56 1.17 -12.03 -8.65
CA LEU A 56 -0.05 -11.38 -8.22
C LEU A 56 -0.85 -10.81 -9.39
N ALA A 57 -0.21 -10.12 -10.34
CA ALA A 57 -0.92 -9.56 -11.48
C ALA A 57 -1.53 -10.62 -12.40
N SER A 58 -0.92 -11.81 -12.46
CA SER A 58 -1.46 -12.97 -13.17
C SER A 58 -2.59 -13.69 -12.42
N ALA A 59 -2.58 -13.67 -11.08
CA ALA A 59 -3.53 -14.40 -10.25
C ALA A 59 -4.74 -13.56 -9.82
N LEU A 60 -4.55 -12.25 -9.67
CA LEU A 60 -5.58 -11.33 -9.22
C LEU A 60 -6.55 -10.95 -10.34
N PRO A 61 -7.80 -10.58 -10.00
CA PRO A 61 -8.74 -10.01 -10.95
C PRO A 61 -8.16 -8.77 -11.66
N PRO A 62 -8.59 -8.49 -12.91
CA PRO A 62 -8.14 -7.31 -13.67
C PRO A 62 -8.36 -5.97 -12.97
N LEU A 63 -9.25 -5.92 -11.97
CA LEU A 63 -9.46 -4.77 -11.09
C LEU A 63 -8.14 -4.26 -10.49
N TYR A 64 -7.22 -5.16 -10.14
CA TYR A 64 -5.96 -4.81 -9.49
C TYR A 64 -4.82 -4.60 -10.49
N SER A 65 -4.86 -5.24 -11.66
CA SER A 65 -3.75 -5.20 -12.61
C SER A 65 -3.96 -4.24 -13.77
N GLN A 66 -5.16 -3.65 -13.92
CA GLN A 66 -5.58 -2.76 -15.02
C GLN A 66 -4.57 -2.73 -16.18
N PRO A 67 -4.54 -3.80 -17.01
CA PRO A 67 -3.53 -3.91 -18.04
C PRO A 67 -3.68 -2.72 -18.98
N ARG A 68 -2.67 -1.84 -18.97
CA ARG A 68 -2.62 -0.70 -19.88
C ARG A 68 -2.66 -1.30 -21.27
N LYS A 69 -3.74 -1.05 -22.03
CA LYS A 69 -3.86 -1.57 -23.40
C LYS A 69 -2.57 -1.21 -24.13
N ALA A 70 -1.78 -2.23 -24.49
CA ALA A 70 -0.62 -2.00 -25.33
C ALA A 70 -1.16 -1.33 -26.60
N ASN A 71 -0.67 -0.15 -26.93
CA ASN A 71 -0.99 0.47 -28.20
C ASN A 71 -0.47 -0.50 -29.27
N SER A 72 -1.37 -1.26 -29.88
CA SER A 72 -1.04 -2.08 -31.04
C SER A 72 -0.41 -1.13 -32.06
N PRO A 73 0.81 -1.39 -32.56
CA PRO A 73 1.30 -0.66 -33.71
C PRO A 73 0.27 -0.89 -34.82
N SER A 74 -0.36 0.18 -35.30
CA SER A 74 -1.22 0.12 -36.48
C SER A 74 -0.39 -0.44 -37.65
N GLY A 75 -0.55 -1.72 -37.93
CA GLY A 75 0.05 -2.38 -39.09
C GLY A 75 1.02 -3.50 -38.73
N SER A 76 0.49 -4.69 -38.40
CA SER A 76 1.07 -5.98 -38.81
C SER A 76 0.21 -7.12 -38.27
N SER A 77 -0.60 -7.70 -39.15
CA SER A 77 -1.50 -8.83 -38.88
C SER A 77 -0.80 -10.17 -38.62
N ASN A 78 0.52 -10.19 -38.38
CA ASN A 78 1.35 -11.41 -38.32
C ASN A 78 2.19 -11.51 -37.04
N GLY A 79 1.72 -10.97 -35.92
CA GLY A 79 2.35 -11.23 -34.63
C GLY A 79 2.14 -12.68 -34.21
N LEU A 80 3.21 -13.47 -34.11
CA LEU A 80 3.18 -14.83 -33.55
C LEU A 80 2.41 -14.81 -32.22
N THR A 81 1.50 -15.76 -32.00
CA THR A 81 0.68 -15.89 -30.78
C THR A 81 1.52 -15.85 -29.50
N SER A 82 2.76 -16.34 -29.56
CA SER A 82 3.75 -16.27 -28.49
C SER A 82 4.26 -14.85 -28.20
N MET A 83 4.40 -13.98 -29.20
CA MET A 83 4.80 -12.57 -29.02
C MET A 83 3.67 -11.76 -28.40
N ALA A 84 2.42 -11.98 -28.81
CA ALA A 84 1.26 -11.37 -28.16
C ALA A 84 1.08 -11.86 -26.72
N PHE A 85 1.30 -13.16 -26.47
CA PHE A 85 1.27 -13.73 -25.13
C PHE A 85 2.39 -13.18 -24.23
N LEU A 86 3.63 -13.13 -24.70
CA LEU A 86 4.76 -12.56 -23.95
C LEU A 86 4.60 -11.05 -23.74
N ALA A 87 4.11 -10.31 -24.74
CA ALA A 87 3.79 -8.90 -24.60
C ALA A 87 2.67 -8.68 -23.58
N ASN A 88 1.64 -9.53 -23.56
CA ASN A 88 0.58 -9.52 -22.53
C ASN A 88 1.11 -9.89 -21.14
N MET A 89 2.05 -10.82 -21.05
CA MET A 89 2.74 -11.14 -19.81
C MET A 89 3.56 -9.93 -19.33
N LEU A 90 4.40 -9.36 -20.19
CA LEU A 90 5.26 -8.22 -19.87
C LEU A 90 4.45 -6.95 -19.55
N SER A 91 3.30 -6.74 -20.21
CA SER A 91 2.35 -5.68 -19.88
C SER A 91 1.43 -6.00 -18.72
N SER A 92 1.42 -7.26 -18.24
CA SER A 92 0.64 -7.65 -17.08
C SER A 92 1.21 -7.10 -15.79
N ILE A 93 2.46 -6.61 -15.75
CA ILE A 93 2.90 -5.86 -14.58
C ILE A 93 2.19 -4.50 -14.59
N PRO A 94 1.38 -4.22 -13.57
CA PRO A 94 0.77 -2.93 -13.41
C PRO A 94 1.83 -1.89 -13.03
N SER A 95 2.29 -1.14 -14.04
CA SER A 95 3.11 0.07 -13.86
C SER A 95 2.48 1.13 -12.96
N HIS A 96 1.19 1.01 -12.64
CA HIS A 96 0.44 1.94 -11.80
C HIS A 96 0.39 1.51 -10.32
N TRP A 97 0.98 0.38 -9.93
CA TRP A 97 1.06 0.03 -8.51
C TRP A 97 1.98 0.98 -7.78
N VAL A 98 1.43 1.64 -6.76
CA VAL A 98 2.20 2.59 -5.97
C VAL A 98 2.11 2.29 -4.49
N LEU A 99 3.25 2.35 -3.81
CA LEU A 99 3.33 2.25 -2.37
C LEU A 99 2.61 3.43 -1.69
N ILE A 100 1.63 3.10 -0.84
CA ILE A 100 0.84 4.05 -0.05
C ILE A 100 1.36 4.15 1.38
N TYR A 101 1.77 3.01 1.94
CA TYR A 101 2.24 2.87 3.31
C TYR A 101 3.32 1.81 3.37
N ASP A 102 4.41 2.11 4.07
CA ASP A 102 5.47 1.17 4.41
C ASP A 102 5.76 1.30 5.90
N SER A 103 5.65 0.21 6.64
CA SER A 103 5.91 0.21 8.06
C SER A 103 7.36 0.55 8.43
N ASP A 104 8.32 0.23 7.55
CA ASP A 104 9.74 0.50 7.82
C ASP A 104 10.07 1.98 7.72
N GLU A 105 9.38 2.71 6.83
CA GLU A 105 9.59 4.15 6.64
C GLU A 105 8.64 4.99 7.52
N ASN A 106 7.38 4.59 7.65
CA ASN A 106 6.33 5.38 8.32
C ASN A 106 6.12 4.98 9.80
N GLY A 107 6.71 3.86 10.22
CA GLY A 107 6.56 3.24 11.54
C GLY A 107 5.38 2.27 11.62
N LEU A 108 5.55 1.22 12.40
CA LEU A 108 4.47 0.28 12.76
C LEU A 108 3.46 0.94 13.71
N GLY A 109 2.17 0.77 13.43
CA GLY A 109 1.09 1.17 14.33
C GLY A 109 -0.22 1.44 13.60
N SER A 110 -1.34 1.17 14.28
CA SER A 110 -2.70 1.29 13.75
C SER A 110 -3.03 2.70 13.25
N ASN A 111 -2.74 3.73 14.03
CA ASN A 111 -2.97 5.12 13.63
C ASN A 111 -2.18 5.51 12.37
N ARG A 112 -0.94 5.00 12.23
CA ARG A 112 -0.11 5.26 11.05
C ARG A 112 -0.66 4.56 9.82
N PHE A 113 -1.02 3.29 9.97
CA PHE A 113 -1.68 2.51 8.92
C PHE A 113 -2.94 3.24 8.43
N LEU A 114 -3.88 3.54 9.33
CA LEU A 114 -5.14 4.21 9.01
C LEU A 114 -4.93 5.56 8.32
N HIS A 115 -4.02 6.40 8.84
CA HIS A 115 -3.74 7.71 8.27
C HIS A 115 -3.27 7.62 6.81
N HIS A 116 -2.55 6.57 6.43
CA HIS A 116 -2.07 6.42 5.06
C HIS A 116 -3.10 5.74 4.14
N THR A 117 -3.89 4.80 4.66
CA THR A 117 -4.79 3.95 3.88
C THR A 117 -6.20 4.50 3.72
N MET A 118 -6.77 5.17 4.72
CA MET A 118 -8.18 5.61 4.74
C MET A 118 -8.51 6.67 3.68
N ALA A 119 -7.54 7.51 3.30
CA ALA A 119 -7.74 8.52 2.26
C ALA A 119 -7.77 7.95 0.83
N TYR A 120 -7.38 6.68 0.65
CA TYR A 120 -7.33 6.04 -0.65
C TYR A 120 -8.62 5.29 -0.98
N LYS A 121 -9.25 5.67 -2.10
CA LYS A 121 -10.57 5.16 -2.51
C LYS A 121 -10.54 4.03 -3.55
N GLY A 122 -9.35 3.63 -3.99
CA GLY A 122 -9.17 2.57 -4.98
C GLY A 122 -8.90 1.20 -4.35
N PRO A 123 -8.80 0.14 -5.18
CA PRO A 123 -8.36 -1.18 -4.74
C PRO A 123 -6.92 -1.14 -4.23
N THR A 124 -6.63 -1.92 -3.19
CA THR A 124 -5.31 -1.98 -2.55
C THR A 124 -4.85 -3.40 -2.33
N LEU A 125 -3.52 -3.60 -2.31
CA LEU A 125 -2.87 -4.84 -1.91
C LEU A 125 -2.09 -4.59 -0.64
N VAL A 126 -2.35 -5.37 0.39
CA VAL A 126 -1.59 -5.35 1.64
C VAL A 126 -0.66 -6.52 1.66
N VAL A 127 0.64 -6.25 1.66
CA VAL A 127 1.68 -7.26 1.78
C VAL A 127 2.14 -7.28 3.23
N VAL A 128 2.12 -8.47 3.82
CA VAL A 128 2.43 -8.67 5.23
C VAL A 128 3.56 -9.68 5.33
N LYS A 129 4.64 -9.31 6.00
CA LYS A 129 5.79 -10.18 6.24
C LYS A 129 5.88 -10.52 7.71
N THR A 130 5.95 -11.81 8.00
CA THR A 130 6.16 -12.31 9.35
C THR A 130 7.64 -12.50 9.66
N ASN A 131 7.98 -12.60 10.93
CA ASN A 131 9.37 -12.79 11.37
C ASN A 131 9.93 -14.16 10.95
N GLU A 132 9.09 -15.17 10.80
CA GLU A 132 9.47 -16.48 10.25
C GLU A 132 9.75 -16.46 8.73
N GLY A 133 9.59 -15.31 8.07
CA GLY A 133 9.87 -15.12 6.65
C GLY A 133 8.71 -15.49 5.73
N SER A 134 7.55 -15.84 6.29
CA SER A 134 6.31 -16.01 5.52
C SER A 134 5.83 -14.65 5.03
N VAL A 135 5.35 -14.61 3.79
CA VAL A 135 4.82 -13.39 3.18
C VAL A 135 3.42 -13.67 2.67
N PHE A 136 2.48 -12.83 3.06
CA PHE A 136 1.08 -12.89 2.67
C PHE A 136 0.70 -11.64 1.89
N CYS A 137 -0.26 -11.76 0.99
CA CYS A 137 -0.84 -10.66 0.25
C CYS A 137 -2.36 -10.70 0.39
N ILE A 138 -2.93 -9.63 0.93
CA ILE A 138 -4.37 -9.43 1.09
C ILE A 138 -4.81 -8.47 -0.02
N ALA A 139 -5.74 -8.90 -0.85
CA ALA A 139 -6.32 -8.08 -1.91
C ALA A 139 -7.64 -7.48 -1.44
N CYS A 140 -7.69 -6.15 -1.40
CA CYS A 140 -8.82 -5.36 -0.94
C CYS A 140 -9.42 -4.57 -2.11
N PRO A 141 -10.62 -4.92 -2.60
CA PRO A 141 -11.21 -4.26 -3.77
C PRO A 141 -11.86 -2.92 -3.43
N ASP A 142 -12.26 -2.74 -2.16
CA ASP A 142 -12.96 -1.57 -1.65
C ASP A 142 -12.04 -0.62 -0.88
N GLU A 143 -12.50 0.62 -0.71
CA GLU A 143 -11.88 1.60 0.18
C GLU A 143 -11.84 1.11 1.64
N TRP A 144 -10.74 1.44 2.32
CA TRP A 144 -10.57 1.10 3.73
C TRP A 144 -11.62 1.79 4.60
N ARG A 145 -12.22 1.02 5.49
CA ARG A 145 -13.21 1.50 6.46
C ARG A 145 -13.06 0.77 7.78
N GLU A 146 -13.25 1.51 8.87
CA GLU A 146 -13.44 0.89 10.17
C GLU A 146 -14.87 0.36 10.27
N SER A 147 -15.01 -0.89 10.72
CA SER A 147 -16.29 -1.55 10.84
C SER A 147 -16.23 -2.65 11.90
N HIS A 148 -17.31 -2.79 12.66
CA HIS A 148 -17.52 -3.92 13.58
C HIS A 148 -18.01 -5.19 12.85
N GLN A 149 -18.32 -5.08 11.55
CA GLN A 149 -18.75 -6.19 10.69
C GLN A 149 -17.73 -6.41 9.58
N TYR A 150 -17.61 -7.67 9.16
CA TYR A 150 -16.78 -8.04 8.02
C TYR A 150 -17.34 -7.46 6.71
N TRP A 151 -16.45 -6.98 5.85
CA TRP A 151 -16.71 -6.29 4.59
C TRP A 151 -15.78 -6.80 3.47
N GLY A 152 -15.96 -6.27 2.27
CA GLY A 152 -15.23 -6.66 1.06
C GLY A 152 -16.12 -7.37 0.04
N ARG A 153 -15.89 -7.11 -1.26
CA ARG A 153 -16.56 -7.77 -2.39
C ARG A 153 -15.95 -9.14 -2.73
N GLU A 154 -16.53 -9.82 -3.71
CA GLU A 154 -16.12 -11.14 -4.20
C GLU A 154 -14.69 -11.19 -4.76
N GLU A 155 -14.13 -10.03 -5.13
CA GLU A 155 -12.76 -9.85 -5.57
C GLU A 155 -11.76 -9.72 -4.42
N SER A 156 -12.23 -9.82 -3.16
CA SER A 156 -11.35 -9.91 -2.00
C SER A 156 -10.71 -11.29 -1.94
N ALA A 157 -9.39 -11.33 -1.79
CA ALA A 157 -8.64 -12.57 -1.81
C ALA A 157 -7.43 -12.50 -0.89
N LEU A 158 -7.04 -13.65 -0.35
CA LEU A 158 -5.86 -13.83 0.46
C LEU A 158 -4.91 -14.80 -0.23
N TYR A 159 -3.69 -14.35 -0.48
CA TYR A 159 -2.62 -15.14 -1.06
C TYR A 159 -1.49 -15.34 -0.06
N GLN A 160 -0.89 -16.51 -0.11
CA GLN A 160 0.45 -16.74 0.41
C GLN A 160 1.44 -16.53 -0.74
N LEU A 161 2.45 -15.68 -0.53
CA LEU A 161 3.53 -15.45 -1.49
C LEU A 161 4.75 -16.31 -1.17
N LEU A 162 5.10 -16.39 0.12
CA LEU A 162 6.21 -17.20 0.63
C LEU A 162 5.77 -18.03 1.85
N PRO A 163 6.35 -19.22 2.04
CA PRO A 163 7.35 -19.87 1.18
C PRO A 163 6.76 -20.51 -0.09
N LYS A 164 5.44 -20.75 -0.13
CA LYS A 164 4.74 -21.32 -1.27
C LYS A 164 3.72 -20.31 -1.79
N PHE A 165 3.76 -20.03 -3.09
CA PHE A 165 2.74 -19.23 -3.73
C PHE A 165 1.41 -20.01 -3.82
N GLY A 166 0.33 -19.44 -3.32
CA GLY A 166 -0.99 -20.06 -3.39
C GLY A 166 -2.12 -19.14 -2.95
N LEU A 167 -3.30 -19.35 -3.53
CA LEU A 167 -4.54 -18.76 -3.04
C LEU A 167 -4.99 -19.51 -1.79
N LEU A 168 -5.09 -18.80 -0.67
CA LEU A 168 -5.58 -19.37 0.59
C LEU A 168 -7.10 -19.29 0.66
N GLU A 169 -7.65 -18.13 0.33
CA GLU A 169 -9.08 -17.88 0.42
C GLU A 169 -9.52 -16.74 -0.51
N LYS A 170 -10.73 -16.82 -1.06
CA LYS A 170 -11.35 -15.78 -1.89
C LYS A 170 -12.85 -15.76 -1.63
N GLY A 171 -13.43 -14.58 -1.49
CA GLY A 171 -14.85 -14.43 -1.22
C GLY A 171 -15.24 -13.04 -0.73
N PRO A 172 -16.54 -12.76 -0.66
CA PRO A 172 -17.05 -11.53 -0.06
C PRO A 172 -16.94 -11.57 1.46
N LYS A 173 -16.99 -10.40 2.10
CA LYS A 173 -16.99 -10.24 3.57
C LYS A 173 -15.81 -10.94 4.27
N MET A 174 -14.63 -10.88 3.67
CA MET A 174 -13.42 -11.45 4.25
C MET A 174 -12.63 -10.48 5.11
N LEU A 175 -12.83 -9.18 4.97
CA LEU A 175 -12.00 -8.15 5.61
C LEU A 175 -12.69 -7.59 6.84
N TYR A 176 -11.94 -7.43 7.92
CA TYR A 176 -12.43 -6.80 9.14
C TYR A 176 -11.35 -5.87 9.68
N LEU A 177 -11.75 -4.65 10.02
CA LEU A 177 -10.84 -3.65 10.56
C LEU A 177 -11.54 -2.86 11.66
N ASN A 178 -11.00 -2.93 12.87
CA ASN A 178 -11.55 -2.19 14.00
C ASN A 178 -10.46 -1.76 14.98
N PHE A 179 -10.35 -0.44 15.21
CA PHE A 179 -9.50 0.11 16.27
C PHE A 179 -10.28 0.96 17.27
N SER A 180 -11.45 1.47 16.89
CA SER A 180 -12.22 2.42 17.70
C SER A 180 -13.35 1.77 18.51
N ALA A 181 -14.01 0.72 17.99
CA ALA A 181 -15.20 0.15 18.60
C ALA A 181 -14.84 -0.76 19.78
N ARG A 182 -15.33 -0.41 20.97
CA ARG A 182 -15.16 -1.19 22.21
C ARG A 182 -16.07 -2.42 22.21
N GLY A 183 -15.63 -3.49 22.86
CA GLY A 183 -16.40 -4.74 22.96
C GLY A 183 -16.29 -5.66 21.73
N TYR A 184 -15.57 -5.22 20.71
CA TYR A 184 -15.22 -6.03 19.55
C TYR A 184 -13.71 -6.21 19.47
N PRO A 185 -13.22 -7.25 18.76
CA PRO A 185 -11.80 -7.46 18.62
C PRO A 185 -11.10 -6.29 17.94
N HIS A 186 -9.96 -5.89 18.49
CA HIS A 186 -9.15 -4.81 17.93
C HIS A 186 -8.09 -5.38 16.97
N GLY A 187 -7.93 -4.75 15.81
CA GLY A 187 -6.95 -5.14 14.81
C GLY A 187 -7.52 -5.31 13.40
N LEU A 188 -6.67 -5.87 12.53
CA LEU A 188 -7.00 -6.25 11.15
C LEU A 188 -7.18 -7.76 11.10
N ARG A 189 -8.31 -8.23 10.57
CA ARG A 189 -8.57 -9.65 10.38
C ARG A 189 -8.98 -9.94 8.95
N VAL A 190 -8.54 -11.08 8.46
CA VAL A 190 -8.82 -11.57 7.12
C VAL A 190 -9.26 -13.02 7.20
N GLY A 191 -10.44 -13.29 6.67
CA GLY A 191 -10.98 -14.62 6.43
C GLY A 191 -12.51 -14.61 6.37
N SER A 192 -13.12 -15.58 5.69
CA SER A 192 -14.59 -15.64 5.57
C SER A 192 -15.27 -15.97 6.90
N ASP A 193 -14.60 -16.75 7.75
CA ASP A 193 -15.13 -17.18 9.05
C ASP A 193 -14.69 -16.23 10.18
N PRO A 194 -15.61 -15.47 10.82
CA PRO A 194 -15.26 -14.53 11.89
C PRO A 194 -14.70 -15.19 13.16
N ARG A 195 -15.02 -16.48 13.37
CA ARG A 195 -14.57 -17.26 14.53
C ARG A 195 -13.17 -17.85 14.35
N ALA A 196 -12.74 -18.02 13.11
CA ALA A 196 -11.46 -18.62 12.76
C ALA A 196 -10.87 -17.89 11.54
N PRO A 197 -10.50 -16.60 11.70
CA PRO A 197 -9.87 -15.86 10.61
C PRO A 197 -8.55 -16.52 10.23
N PHE A 198 -8.19 -16.47 8.95
CA PHE A 198 -6.91 -16.98 8.47
C PHE A 198 -5.75 -16.12 8.94
N ILE A 199 -5.91 -14.80 8.92
CA ILE A 199 -4.94 -13.84 9.43
C ILE A 199 -5.62 -12.93 10.44
N SER A 200 -5.01 -12.76 11.60
CA SER A 200 -5.41 -11.76 12.60
C SER A 200 -4.19 -10.99 13.06
N ILE A 201 -4.12 -9.70 12.72
CA ILE A 201 -3.10 -8.78 13.21
C ILE A 201 -3.70 -8.02 14.40
N ASP A 202 -2.92 -7.89 15.47
CA ASP A 202 -3.37 -7.18 16.67
C ASP A 202 -3.54 -5.66 16.45
N GLY A 203 -4.12 -5.00 17.46
CA GLY A 203 -4.30 -3.55 17.46
C GLY A 203 -3.00 -2.73 17.42
N GLY A 204 -1.89 -3.33 17.87
CA GLY A 204 -0.57 -2.70 17.97
C GLY A 204 0.30 -2.86 16.71
N PHE A 205 -0.10 -3.72 15.77
CA PHE A 205 0.73 -4.17 14.65
C PHE A 205 2.05 -4.80 15.11
N GLU A 206 2.01 -5.56 16.21
CA GLU A 206 3.18 -6.30 16.73
C GLU A 206 3.07 -7.80 16.50
N LYS A 207 1.86 -8.34 16.67
CA LYS A 207 1.60 -9.78 16.55
C LYS A 207 0.65 -10.06 15.38
N ILE A 208 0.95 -11.15 14.69
CA ILE A 208 0.14 -11.70 13.61
C ILE A 208 -0.14 -13.17 13.91
N GLU A 209 -1.41 -13.56 13.87
CA GLU A 209 -1.83 -14.94 13.99
C GLU A 209 -2.20 -15.47 12.62
N PHE A 210 -1.52 -16.52 12.18
CA PHE A 210 -1.82 -17.25 10.94
C PHE A 210 -2.43 -18.61 11.28
N SER A 211 -3.67 -18.86 10.89
CA SER A 211 -4.39 -20.12 11.18
C SER A 211 -4.30 -20.55 12.66
N LYS A 212 -4.45 -19.59 13.59
CA LYS A 212 -4.32 -19.75 15.06
C LYS A 212 -2.89 -19.97 15.59
N ILE A 213 -1.88 -19.84 14.74
CA ILE A 213 -0.47 -19.90 15.13
C ILE A 213 0.03 -18.46 15.27
N PRO A 214 0.38 -18.00 16.49
CA PRO A 214 0.89 -16.65 16.69
C PRO A 214 2.34 -16.54 16.21
N ASP A 215 2.62 -15.48 15.46
CA ASP A 215 3.94 -15.06 14.99
C ASP A 215 4.09 -13.54 15.19
N LYS A 216 5.30 -13.02 15.05
CA LYS A 216 5.62 -11.60 15.14
C LYS A 216 5.50 -10.94 13.77
N LEU A 217 4.81 -9.80 13.72
CA LEU A 217 4.76 -8.98 12.53
C LEU A 217 6.13 -8.30 12.32
N CYS A 218 6.73 -8.49 11.15
CA CYS A 218 8.00 -7.85 10.81
C CYS A 218 7.71 -6.53 10.08
N THR A 219 7.00 -6.62 8.96
CA THR A 219 6.72 -5.46 8.10
C THR A 219 5.36 -5.58 7.44
N ILE A 220 4.76 -4.44 7.11
CA ILE A 220 3.52 -4.33 6.35
C ILE A 220 3.66 -3.22 5.31
N GLU A 221 3.28 -3.55 4.08
CA GLU A 221 3.25 -2.61 2.97
C GLU A 221 1.84 -2.56 2.39
N VAL A 222 1.39 -1.38 2.01
CA VAL A 222 0.12 -1.20 1.31
C VAL A 222 0.39 -0.56 -0.04
N TRP A 223 -0.03 -1.25 -1.10
CA TRP A 223 0.11 -0.85 -2.48
C TRP A 223 -1.26 -0.47 -3.04
N GLY A 224 -1.36 0.71 -3.64
CA GLY A 224 -2.55 1.18 -4.35
C GLY A 224 -2.55 0.69 -5.79
N CYS A 225 -3.68 0.12 -6.21
CA CYS A 225 -3.90 -0.47 -7.54
C CYS A 225 -5.02 0.21 -8.32
N GLY A 226 -5.55 1.32 -7.83
CA GLY A 226 -6.56 2.13 -8.49
C GLY A 226 -5.98 3.14 -9.47
N ASP A 227 -6.89 3.82 -10.17
CA ASP A 227 -6.57 4.81 -11.21
C ASP A 227 -5.68 5.95 -10.69
N THR A 228 -4.95 6.58 -11.62
CA THR A 228 -4.16 7.80 -11.35
C THR A 228 -5.00 8.90 -10.69
N VAL A 229 -6.29 8.99 -11.02
CA VAL A 229 -7.25 9.93 -10.41
C VAL A 229 -7.44 9.67 -8.91
N SER A 230 -7.53 8.41 -8.50
CA SER A 230 -7.67 8.03 -7.09
C SER A 230 -6.42 8.39 -6.30
N ARG A 231 -5.26 8.28 -6.94
CA ARG A 231 -3.97 8.71 -6.40
C ARG A 231 -3.86 10.24 -6.29
N ASP A 232 -4.23 10.98 -7.33
CA ASP A 232 -4.17 12.45 -7.31
C ASP A 232 -5.09 13.02 -6.23
N ARG A 233 -6.29 12.45 -6.08
CA ARG A 233 -7.20 12.78 -4.98
C ARG A 233 -6.59 12.50 -3.61
N GLN A 234 -5.90 11.37 -3.45
CA GLN A 234 -5.22 11.05 -2.19
C GLN A 234 -4.09 12.06 -1.89
N LEU A 235 -3.29 12.43 -2.90
CA LEU A 235 -2.23 13.43 -2.75
C LEU A 235 -2.80 14.81 -2.42
N GLU A 236 -3.93 15.17 -3.02
CA GLU A 236 -4.64 16.43 -2.73
C GLU A 236 -5.19 16.45 -1.30
N VAL A 237 -5.81 15.36 -0.85
CA VAL A 237 -6.27 15.21 0.54
C VAL A 237 -5.10 15.34 1.51
N LYS A 238 -3.99 14.64 1.27
CA LYS A 238 -2.79 14.74 2.12
C LYS A 238 -2.21 16.16 2.13
N LYS A 239 -2.13 16.82 0.97
CA LYS A 239 -1.68 18.22 0.87
C LYS A 239 -2.61 19.15 1.64
N TRP A 240 -3.90 18.91 1.58
CA TRP A 240 -4.90 19.67 2.33
C TRP A 240 -4.74 19.44 3.84
N GLU A 241 -4.61 18.20 4.29
CA GLU A 241 -4.37 17.85 5.70
C GLU A 241 -3.10 18.50 6.25
N VAL A 242 -2.01 18.50 5.48
CA VAL A 242 -0.77 19.17 5.89
C VAL A 242 -0.97 20.67 5.99
N LYS A 243 -1.63 21.30 5.01
CA LYS A 243 -1.95 22.73 5.05
C LYS A 243 -2.87 23.09 6.22
N GLU A 244 -3.83 22.23 6.55
CA GLU A 244 -4.74 22.41 7.67
C GLU A 244 -4.00 22.25 9.01
N ALA A 245 -3.16 21.23 9.13
CA ALA A 245 -2.32 21.01 10.30
C ALA A 245 -1.30 22.15 10.50
N GLU A 246 -0.75 22.70 9.42
CA GLU A 246 0.08 23.91 9.48
C GLU A 246 -0.73 25.12 9.93
N ARG A 247 -1.92 25.33 9.39
CA ARG A 247 -2.84 26.40 9.84
C ARG A 247 -3.18 26.27 11.32
N GLN A 248 -3.46 25.07 11.79
CA GLN A 248 -3.75 24.78 13.21
C GLN A 248 -2.51 24.89 14.10
N ARG A 249 -1.30 24.60 13.60
CA ARG A 249 -0.03 24.83 14.32
C ARG A 249 0.31 26.31 14.42
N VAL A 250 -0.13 27.11 13.46
CA VAL A 250 -0.10 28.58 13.56
C VAL A 250 -1.24 29.02 14.50
N VAL A 251 -1.15 28.63 15.77
CA VAL A 251 -1.76 29.41 16.84
C VAL A 251 -0.81 30.57 17.11
N LYS A 252 -0.93 31.61 16.30
CA LYS A 252 -0.42 32.93 16.64
C LYS A 252 -1.63 33.79 16.96
N MET A 253 -2.09 33.76 18.21
CA MET A 253 -2.61 35.02 18.71
C MET A 253 -1.42 35.96 18.75
N SER A 254 -1.44 36.98 17.91
CA SER A 254 -0.45 38.03 18.01
C SER A 254 -0.66 38.76 19.36
N ALA A 255 0.40 39.37 19.91
CA ALA A 255 0.28 40.11 21.17
C ALA A 255 -0.77 41.23 21.09
N SER A 256 -1.04 41.76 19.89
CA SER A 256 -2.12 42.71 19.61
C SER A 256 -3.51 42.08 19.70
N ASP A 257 -3.70 40.82 19.25
CA ASP A 257 -5.00 40.14 19.31
C ASP A 257 -5.38 39.70 20.74
N TRP A 258 -4.40 39.62 21.65
CA TRP A 258 -4.62 39.33 23.07
C TRP A 258 -5.21 40.53 23.84
N VAL A 259 -4.91 41.76 23.40
CA VAL A 259 -5.32 42.99 24.09
C VAL A 259 -6.84 43.12 24.14
N ASP A 260 -7.52 42.68 23.08
CA ASP A 260 -8.97 42.80 22.87
C ASP A 260 -9.74 41.51 23.21
N HIS A 261 -9.07 40.48 23.74
CA HIS A 261 -9.71 39.19 24.01
C HIS A 261 -10.60 39.28 25.27
N PRO A 262 -11.87 38.83 25.24
CA PRO A 262 -12.79 38.92 26.39
C PRO A 262 -12.29 38.17 27.63
N ASP A 263 -11.50 37.11 27.43
CA ASP A 263 -10.88 36.34 28.52
C ASP A 263 -9.84 37.15 29.32
N ARG A 264 -9.28 38.23 28.74
CA ARG A 264 -8.44 39.17 29.48
C ARG A 264 -9.21 39.80 30.64
N TYR A 265 -10.45 40.21 30.37
CA TYR A 265 -11.33 40.85 31.36
C TYR A 265 -11.71 39.86 32.48
N LEU A 266 -11.92 38.58 32.12
CA LEU A 266 -12.18 37.51 33.09
C LEU A 266 -10.96 37.21 33.98
N LEU A 267 -9.75 37.25 33.44
CA LEU A 267 -8.50 37.06 34.18
C LEU A 267 -8.20 38.23 35.13
N GLU A 268 -8.55 39.45 34.74
CA GLU A 268 -8.43 40.66 35.54
C GLU A 268 -9.39 40.64 36.74
N LEU A 269 -10.66 40.24 36.51
CA LEU A 269 -11.65 40.04 37.58
C LEU A 269 -11.27 38.88 38.53
N ALA A 270 -10.54 37.88 38.04
CA ALA A 270 -10.03 36.76 38.85
C ALA A 270 -8.74 37.10 39.64
N GLY A 271 -8.27 38.35 39.60
CA GLY A 271 -7.23 38.86 40.50
C GLY A 271 -5.80 38.40 40.19
N ARG A 272 -5.49 37.94 38.96
CA ARG A 272 -4.10 37.61 38.58
C ARG A 272 -3.34 38.87 38.12
N PRO A 273 -2.21 39.25 38.74
CA PRO A 273 -1.38 40.34 38.26
C PRO A 273 -0.67 39.96 36.95
N GLN A 274 -0.74 40.85 35.95
CA GLN A 274 -0.05 40.68 34.67
C GLN A 274 1.44 41.01 34.83
N TYR A 275 2.31 40.02 34.60
CA TYR A 275 3.74 40.26 34.38
C TYR A 275 3.97 40.65 32.93
N ASN A 276 3.83 41.94 32.62
CA ASN A 276 4.50 42.56 31.48
C ASN A 276 4.52 44.09 31.67
N SER A 277 5.52 44.55 32.40
CA SER A 277 6.00 45.93 32.34
C SER A 277 7.52 45.89 32.18
N ASN A 278 7.95 45.88 30.92
CA ASN A 278 9.07 46.64 30.36
C ASN A 278 9.18 46.37 28.86
#